data_AF-A0A2D7BZG0-F1
#
_entry.id   AF-A0A2D7BZG0-F1
#
_cell.length_a   1.000
_cell.length_b   1.000
_cell.length_c   1.000
_cell.angle_alpha   90.00
_cell.angle_beta   90.00
_cell.angle_gamma   90.00
#
_symmetry.space_group_name_H-M   'P 1'
#
loop_
_entity.id
_entity.type
_entity.pdbx_description
1 polymer ?
#
loop_
_entity_poly.entity_id
_entity_poly.type
_entity_poly.pdbx_seq_one_letter_code
_entity_poly.pdbx_strand_id
1 'polypeptide(L)'
;MIKNFSQYLIEEEREVYFTFGRMNPPTIGHGKVMDTLATKSGKADYKVYVSQSQNPKKDPLTYTQKIKHIRKMFSKHARNVMLDKKVKNVFDVAASLYDQGYRNVTMVVGEDRIREFDTLLNKYNGVKARHGFYNFKRINIVSAGARDPDAEGVEGMSASKQRANASANDFVSFSQGVPRTMSNKDARSLFNDVRRGMGLKEERSFKNHVELPVVSETREQYVQGALYQVGDSVVIKETEELGTVSFLGSNYVIVECGDKKYRKWLDAVELVEGGSGKKQDADIKDREGTQPARYHKGLKKSTKVARDAHFKKHGKKADDDDSAYKPAPGDATAKTKPSKYTKAFKDMYEEVSVKQLNDLEKFADRILAKFDVDIEFTRHFRDRMNDDRNKPAITVNELQKLFKKIAKNKAKNIRQNPDSEAVIKDLQTDLNLPVVIKYDRNKEEFEVINKTIMRKKNFKSTSKTITTETTEGKMLNKIKSITTNRKEYQHALKTLQDLLVRKKKENGGKLPHSTSYYAQQIAKSYRSVDRLQLHKLLPEDAVDDVKKQIDQEKESDKKKHDRMMDRARLAQAKNKNRDTK
;
A
#
# COMPACT_ATOMS: atom_id res chain seq x y z
N MET A 1 40.67 23.39 -41.17
CA MET A 1 42.03 23.96 -41.16
C MET A 1 42.64 23.61 -39.81
N ILE A 2 43.53 22.61 -39.77
CA ILE A 2 44.16 22.09 -38.54
C ILE A 2 45.20 23.12 -38.09
N LYS A 3 45.14 23.58 -36.83
CA LYS A 3 45.96 24.70 -36.34
C LYS A 3 47.29 24.27 -35.69
N ASN A 4 47.52 22.98 -35.41
CA ASN A 4 48.73 22.47 -34.75
C ASN A 4 48.82 20.93 -34.79
N PHE A 5 50.05 20.40 -34.83
CA PHE A 5 50.35 18.95 -34.92
C PHE A 5 49.86 18.16 -33.69
N SER A 6 49.87 18.76 -32.50
CA SER A 6 49.32 18.14 -31.29
C SER A 6 47.80 17.90 -31.39
N GLN A 7 47.06 18.80 -32.04
CA GLN A 7 45.63 18.62 -32.26
C GLN A 7 45.34 17.57 -33.34
N TYR A 8 46.22 17.45 -34.33
CA TYR A 8 46.19 16.35 -35.30
C TYR A 8 46.39 14.99 -34.61
N LEU A 9 47.41 14.86 -33.75
CA LEU A 9 47.64 13.65 -32.93
C LEU A 9 46.44 13.31 -32.02
N ILE A 10 45.86 14.31 -31.34
CA ILE A 10 44.68 14.11 -30.49
C ILE A 10 43.46 13.66 -31.32
N GLU A 11 43.24 14.23 -32.50
CA GLU A 11 42.17 13.78 -33.41
C GLU A 11 42.41 12.37 -33.96
N GLU A 12 43.69 11.99 -34.15
CA GLU A 12 44.08 10.67 -34.64
C GLU A 12 43.88 9.55 -33.62
N GLU A 13 44.10 9.87 -32.34
CA GLU A 13 44.00 8.92 -31.21
C GLU A 13 42.63 8.88 -30.54
N ARG A 14 41.71 9.80 -30.89
CA ARG A 14 40.45 9.93 -30.16
C ARG A 14 39.57 8.68 -30.28
N GLU A 15 39.50 7.94 -29.18
CA GLU A 15 38.73 6.70 -29.03
C GLU A 15 37.41 6.94 -28.28
N VAL A 16 36.36 6.23 -28.68
CA VAL A 16 35.09 6.18 -27.97
C VAL A 16 34.60 4.76 -27.76
N TYR A 17 34.10 4.50 -26.57
CA TYR A 17 33.44 3.27 -26.21
C TYR A 17 31.94 3.48 -26.27
N PHE A 18 31.19 2.60 -26.91
CA PHE A 18 29.73 2.74 -26.93
C PHE A 18 28.99 1.43 -26.84
N THR A 19 27.73 1.51 -26.42
CA THR A 19 26.80 0.39 -26.47
C THR A 19 25.47 0.83 -27.04
N PHE A 20 24.78 -0.10 -27.69
CA PHE A 20 23.45 0.10 -28.24
C PHE A 20 22.50 -1.03 -27.84
N GLY A 21 21.38 -0.67 -27.22
CA GLY A 21 20.41 -1.65 -26.71
C GLY A 21 18.96 -1.22 -26.87
N ARG A 22 18.04 -2.20 -26.87
CA ARG A 22 16.59 -1.90 -26.86
C ARG A 22 16.10 -1.45 -25.47
N MET A 23 16.60 -2.12 -24.42
CA MET A 23 16.35 -1.80 -23.01
C MET A 23 14.85 -1.57 -22.69
N ASN A 24 14.01 -2.54 -23.03
CA ASN A 24 12.54 -2.42 -23.02
C ASN A 24 11.87 -3.55 -22.20
N PRO A 25 11.80 -3.45 -20.86
CA PRO A 25 12.35 -2.41 -20.00
C PRO A 25 13.85 -2.59 -19.70
N PRO A 26 14.53 -1.55 -19.16
CA PRO A 26 15.87 -1.70 -18.59
C PRO A 26 15.84 -2.64 -17.38
N THR A 27 16.92 -3.41 -17.20
CA THR A 27 17.07 -4.42 -16.14
C THR A 27 18.47 -4.37 -15.55
N ILE A 28 18.68 -4.96 -14.37
CA ILE A 28 19.98 -4.95 -13.65
C ILE A 28 21.17 -5.29 -14.54
N GLY A 29 21.08 -6.33 -15.37
CA GLY A 29 22.26 -6.67 -16.17
C GLY A 29 22.49 -5.80 -17.41
N HIS A 30 21.57 -4.89 -17.78
CA HIS A 30 21.97 -3.77 -18.63
C HIS A 30 22.94 -2.84 -17.88
N GLY A 31 22.78 -2.71 -16.57
CA GLY A 31 23.74 -2.04 -15.68
C GLY A 31 25.11 -2.69 -15.73
N LYS A 32 25.19 -4.03 -15.65
CA LYS A 32 26.47 -4.76 -15.81
C LYS A 32 27.17 -4.42 -17.13
N VAL A 33 26.43 -4.31 -18.24
CA VAL A 33 27.00 -3.87 -19.54
C VAL A 33 27.50 -2.42 -19.46
N MET A 34 26.78 -1.52 -18.79
CA MET A 34 27.23 -0.13 -18.60
C MET A 34 28.45 0.00 -17.67
N ASP A 35 28.52 -0.83 -16.64
CA ASP A 35 29.67 -0.87 -15.73
C ASP A 35 30.91 -1.39 -16.47
N THR A 36 30.79 -2.50 -17.21
CA THR A 36 31.90 -3.02 -18.04
C THR A 36 32.32 -2.03 -19.13
N LEU A 37 31.36 -1.33 -19.75
CA LEU A 37 31.65 -0.26 -20.70
C LEU A 37 32.48 0.85 -20.05
N ALA A 38 32.10 1.31 -18.87
CA ALA A 38 32.82 2.35 -18.13
C ALA A 38 34.20 1.88 -17.64
N THR A 39 34.34 0.62 -17.25
CA THR A 39 35.64 0.05 -16.86
C THR A 39 36.58 -0.08 -18.05
N LYS A 40 36.08 -0.59 -19.19
CA LYS A 40 36.88 -0.79 -20.40
C LYS A 40 37.25 0.52 -21.08
N SER A 41 36.41 1.56 -20.97
CA SER A 41 36.75 2.87 -21.51
C SER A 41 37.91 3.53 -20.79
N GLY A 42 38.13 3.24 -19.50
CA GLY A 42 39.19 3.87 -18.71
C GLY A 42 39.06 5.40 -18.72
N LYS A 43 40.02 6.09 -19.37
CA LYS A 43 40.01 7.55 -19.55
C LYS A 43 39.32 8.01 -20.85
N ALA A 44 39.04 7.10 -21.77
CA ALA A 44 38.36 7.40 -23.02
C ALA A 44 36.87 7.69 -22.78
N ASP A 45 36.26 8.43 -23.71
CA ASP A 45 34.84 8.73 -23.65
C ASP A 45 34.01 7.46 -23.81
N TYR A 46 32.90 7.36 -23.08
CA TYR A 46 31.90 6.34 -23.35
C TYR A 46 30.48 6.87 -23.44
N LYS A 47 29.68 6.25 -24.32
CA LYS A 47 28.32 6.68 -24.62
C LYS A 47 27.35 5.50 -24.70
N VAL A 48 26.19 5.65 -24.10
CA VAL A 48 25.11 4.66 -24.10
C VAL A 48 24.00 5.17 -24.99
N TYR A 49 23.71 4.42 -26.05
CA TYR A 49 22.61 4.69 -26.96
C TYR A 49 21.51 3.65 -26.79
N VAL A 50 20.26 4.07 -26.92
CA VAL A 50 19.11 3.17 -26.88
C VAL A 50 18.27 3.29 -28.13
N SER A 51 17.73 2.16 -28.58
CA SER A 51 16.86 2.11 -29.75
C SER A 51 15.61 2.99 -29.54
N GLN A 52 15.14 3.59 -30.63
CA GLN A 52 13.90 4.38 -30.64
C GLN A 52 12.66 3.55 -31.01
N SER A 53 12.81 2.25 -31.30
CA SER A 53 11.68 1.37 -31.63
C SER A 53 10.64 1.35 -30.51
N GLN A 54 9.37 1.33 -30.90
CA GLN A 54 8.20 1.26 -30.02
C GLN A 54 7.16 0.31 -30.61
N ASN A 55 6.76 -0.70 -29.85
CA ASN A 55 5.65 -1.60 -30.17
C ASN A 55 5.16 -2.29 -28.89
N PRO A 56 3.86 -2.61 -28.76
CA PRO A 56 3.32 -3.11 -27.50
C PRO A 56 3.95 -4.41 -26.98
N LYS A 57 4.41 -5.30 -27.86
CA LYS A 57 4.85 -6.66 -27.48
C LYS A 57 6.32 -6.74 -27.05
N LYS A 58 7.21 -6.11 -27.82
CA LYS A 58 8.67 -6.17 -27.65
C LYS A 58 9.24 -4.85 -27.11
N ASP A 59 8.62 -3.71 -27.43
CA ASP A 59 9.15 -2.38 -27.14
C ASP A 59 8.10 -1.42 -26.53
N PRO A 60 7.55 -1.74 -25.34
CA PRO A 60 6.40 -1.02 -24.79
C PRO A 60 6.70 0.41 -24.34
N LEU A 61 7.93 0.72 -23.96
CA LEU A 61 8.29 2.07 -23.50
C LEU A 61 8.63 2.99 -24.67
N THR A 62 8.19 4.25 -24.57
CA THR A 62 8.64 5.31 -25.48
C THR A 62 10.13 5.62 -25.28
N TYR A 63 10.78 6.22 -26.29
CA TYR A 63 12.19 6.61 -26.23
C TYR A 63 12.52 7.51 -25.02
N THR A 64 11.65 8.48 -24.72
CA THR A 64 11.82 9.40 -23.59
C THR A 64 11.65 8.69 -22.25
N GLN A 65 10.67 7.80 -22.13
CA GLN A 65 10.50 6.97 -20.93
C GLN A 65 11.70 6.06 -20.69
N LYS A 66 12.23 5.41 -21.74
CA LYS A 66 13.44 4.58 -21.64
C LYS A 66 14.60 5.35 -21.04
N ILE A 67 14.93 6.51 -21.61
CA ILE A 67 16.04 7.33 -21.13
C ILE A 67 15.80 7.77 -19.68
N LYS A 68 14.57 8.22 -19.36
CA LYS A 68 14.20 8.61 -18.00
C LYS A 68 14.42 7.47 -17.00
N HIS A 69 13.96 6.27 -17.33
CA HIS A 69 14.08 5.10 -16.45
C HIS A 69 15.53 4.63 -16.34
N ILE A 70 16.29 4.60 -17.43
CA ILE A 70 17.72 4.23 -17.42
C ILE A 70 18.52 5.20 -16.56
N ARG A 71 18.33 6.52 -16.72
CA ARG A 71 19.06 7.53 -15.94
C ARG A 71 18.74 7.46 -14.44
N LYS A 72 17.52 7.07 -14.08
CA LYS A 72 17.12 6.82 -12.68
C LYS A 72 17.69 5.51 -12.14
N MET A 73 17.63 4.46 -12.95
CA MET A 73 18.08 3.11 -12.60
C MET A 73 19.60 3.05 -12.44
N PHE A 74 20.33 3.77 -13.29
CA PHE A 74 21.79 3.79 -13.37
C PHE A 74 22.30 5.23 -13.29
N SER A 75 22.09 5.87 -12.13
CA SER A 75 22.48 7.27 -11.89
C SER A 75 23.97 7.54 -12.16
N LYS A 76 24.85 6.57 -11.86
CA LYS A 76 26.29 6.61 -12.15
C LYS A 76 26.60 6.85 -13.64
N HIS A 77 25.80 6.28 -14.53
CA HIS A 77 26.00 6.37 -15.98
C HIS A 77 25.09 7.42 -16.64
N ALA A 78 24.23 8.09 -15.88
CA ALA A 78 23.15 8.92 -16.42
C ALA A 78 23.62 10.03 -17.38
N ARG A 79 24.80 10.61 -17.12
CA ARG A 79 25.42 11.64 -17.99
C ARG A 79 25.84 11.10 -19.35
N ASN A 80 26.14 9.81 -19.43
CA ASN A 80 26.63 9.14 -20.64
C ASN A 80 25.50 8.44 -21.42
N VAL A 81 24.26 8.50 -20.92
CA VAL A 81 23.07 8.05 -21.65
C VAL A 81 22.59 9.17 -22.56
N MET A 82 22.74 8.96 -23.87
CA MET A 82 22.50 9.99 -24.88
C MET A 82 21.00 10.10 -25.22
N LEU A 83 20.52 11.34 -25.31
CA LEU A 83 19.19 11.66 -25.85
C LEU A 83 19.39 12.33 -27.20
N ASP A 84 19.31 11.55 -28.26
CA ASP A 84 19.39 12.03 -29.63
C ASP A 84 18.30 11.38 -30.49
N LYS A 85 17.33 12.20 -30.91
CA LYS A 85 16.20 11.76 -31.73
C LYS A 85 16.59 11.44 -33.17
N LYS A 86 17.76 11.88 -33.65
CA LYS A 86 18.24 11.57 -35.01
C LYS A 86 18.81 10.16 -35.12
N VAL A 87 19.34 9.63 -34.02
CA VAL A 87 20.06 8.34 -33.98
C VAL A 87 19.09 7.19 -33.69
N LYS A 88 18.69 6.44 -34.72
CA LYS A 88 17.67 5.38 -34.61
C LYS A 88 18.28 3.97 -34.52
N ASN A 89 19.36 3.73 -35.23
CA ASN A 89 20.04 2.44 -35.33
C ASN A 89 21.55 2.57 -35.02
N VAL A 90 22.27 1.43 -35.00
CA VAL A 90 23.71 1.39 -34.69
C VAL A 90 24.56 2.12 -35.73
N PHE A 91 24.15 2.13 -37.00
CA PHE A 91 24.89 2.83 -38.05
C PHE A 91 24.75 4.35 -37.94
N ASP A 92 23.58 4.84 -37.53
CA ASP A 92 23.39 6.26 -37.23
C ASP A 92 24.27 6.68 -36.03
N VAL A 93 24.49 5.78 -35.06
CA VAL A 93 25.44 6.00 -33.95
C VAL A 93 26.86 6.11 -34.51
N ALA A 94 27.28 5.16 -35.35
CA ALA A 94 28.60 5.14 -35.96
C ALA A 94 28.85 6.44 -36.77
N ALA A 95 27.92 6.85 -37.62
CA ALA A 95 28.01 8.11 -38.36
C ALA A 95 28.10 9.33 -37.42
N SER A 96 27.23 9.39 -36.40
CA SER A 96 27.25 10.47 -35.42
C SER A 96 28.56 10.56 -34.63
N LEU A 97 29.16 9.42 -34.26
CA LEU A 97 30.46 9.38 -33.57
C LEU A 97 31.59 9.81 -34.51
N TYR A 98 31.55 9.40 -35.77
CA TYR A 98 32.53 9.83 -36.75
C TYR A 98 32.47 11.35 -37.01
N ASP A 99 31.27 11.91 -37.13
CA ASP A 99 31.03 13.36 -37.29
C ASP A 99 31.49 14.16 -36.07
N GLN A 100 31.47 13.56 -34.87
CA GLN A 100 32.01 14.16 -33.64
C GLN A 100 33.54 14.14 -33.57
N GLY A 101 34.22 13.55 -34.56
CA GLY A 101 35.67 13.52 -34.68
C GLY A 101 36.36 12.30 -34.07
N TYR A 102 35.63 11.25 -33.69
CA TYR A 102 36.25 10.00 -33.25
C TYR A 102 36.83 9.24 -34.46
N ARG A 103 37.98 8.60 -34.27
CA ARG A 103 38.66 7.80 -35.31
C ARG A 103 38.79 6.32 -34.94
N ASN A 104 38.71 6.01 -33.64
CA ASN A 104 38.69 4.63 -33.12
C ASN A 104 37.39 4.40 -32.34
N VAL A 105 36.70 3.28 -32.57
CA VAL A 105 35.50 2.93 -31.81
C VAL A 105 35.60 1.54 -31.23
N THR A 106 35.12 1.41 -30.00
CA THR A 106 34.99 0.12 -29.32
C THR A 106 33.53 -0.09 -28.89
N MET A 107 32.84 -1.04 -29.50
CA MET A 107 31.46 -1.39 -29.16
C MET A 107 31.44 -2.48 -28.08
N VAL A 108 30.72 -2.25 -26.98
CA VAL A 108 30.54 -3.26 -25.92
C VAL A 108 29.14 -3.86 -26.00
N VAL A 109 29.06 -5.17 -26.23
CA VAL A 109 27.81 -5.92 -26.43
C VAL A 109 27.83 -7.26 -25.67
N GLY A 110 26.66 -7.91 -25.60
CA GLY A 110 26.58 -9.31 -25.17
C GLY A 110 27.28 -10.24 -26.16
N GLU A 111 27.74 -11.38 -25.67
CA GLU A 111 28.51 -12.36 -26.44
C GLU A 111 27.76 -12.89 -27.67
N ASP A 112 26.44 -13.00 -27.56
CA ASP A 112 25.52 -13.47 -28.60
C ASP A 112 25.54 -12.63 -29.89
N ARG A 113 25.99 -11.37 -29.83
CA ARG A 113 25.92 -10.42 -30.96
C ARG A 113 27.26 -9.89 -31.45
N ILE A 114 28.38 -10.42 -30.96
CA ILE A 114 29.72 -9.94 -31.33
C ILE A 114 29.96 -10.10 -32.85
N ARG A 115 29.76 -11.32 -33.38
CA ARG A 115 30.00 -11.63 -34.80
C ARG A 115 29.07 -10.82 -35.73
N GLU A 116 27.82 -10.62 -35.31
CA GLU A 116 26.85 -9.85 -36.07
C GLU A 116 27.29 -8.38 -36.20
N PHE A 117 27.61 -7.72 -35.08
CA PHE A 117 28.01 -6.32 -35.12
C PHE A 117 29.37 -6.08 -35.74
N ASP A 118 30.31 -7.01 -35.58
CA ASP A 118 31.61 -6.95 -36.24
C ASP A 118 31.47 -6.96 -37.76
N THR A 119 30.69 -7.91 -38.29
CA THR A 119 30.44 -7.99 -39.73
C THR A 119 29.71 -6.74 -40.24
N LEU A 120 28.68 -6.28 -39.52
CA LEU A 120 27.85 -5.15 -39.95
C LEU A 120 28.61 -3.81 -39.94
N LEU A 121 29.37 -3.51 -38.88
CA LEU A 121 30.08 -2.24 -38.75
C LEU A 121 31.24 -2.17 -39.74
N ASN A 122 31.98 -3.26 -39.95
CA ASN A 122 33.07 -3.28 -40.93
C ASN A 122 32.56 -3.22 -42.37
N LYS A 123 31.43 -3.86 -42.69
CA LYS A 123 30.85 -3.85 -44.04
C LYS A 123 30.51 -2.45 -44.56
N TYR A 124 30.05 -1.56 -43.69
CA TYR A 124 29.70 -0.19 -44.07
C TYR A 124 30.79 0.85 -43.72
N ASN A 125 31.95 0.42 -43.22
CA ASN A 125 33.08 1.31 -42.95
C ASN A 125 33.66 1.84 -44.27
N GLY A 126 33.71 3.16 -44.43
CA GLY A 126 34.12 3.82 -45.67
C GLY A 126 33.04 3.90 -46.75
N VAL A 127 31.81 3.43 -46.48
CA VAL A 127 30.70 3.43 -47.44
C VAL A 127 29.67 4.48 -47.04
N LYS A 128 29.32 5.38 -47.97
CA LYS A 128 28.24 6.36 -47.77
C LYS A 128 26.89 5.71 -48.03
N ALA A 129 26.03 5.67 -47.02
CA ALA A 129 24.70 5.06 -47.10
C ALA A 129 23.62 5.96 -46.47
N ARG A 130 22.38 5.47 -46.41
CA ARG A 130 21.24 6.21 -45.81
C ARG A 130 21.47 6.63 -44.35
N HIS A 131 22.30 5.89 -43.62
CA HIS A 131 22.64 6.15 -42.22
C HIS A 131 23.78 7.19 -42.05
N GLY A 132 24.36 7.69 -43.13
CA GLY A 132 25.49 8.61 -43.12
C GLY A 132 26.77 7.97 -43.67
N PHE A 133 27.90 8.58 -43.34
CA PHE A 133 29.23 8.11 -43.69
C PHE A 133 30.06 8.00 -42.41
N TYR A 134 30.79 6.90 -42.26
CA TYR A 134 31.82 6.76 -41.25
C TYR A 134 33.03 6.02 -41.83
N ASN A 135 34.22 6.37 -41.37
CA ASN A 135 35.45 5.68 -41.76
C ASN A 135 36.42 5.61 -40.59
N PHE A 136 36.20 4.65 -39.70
CA PHE A 136 37.05 4.45 -38.53
C PHE A 136 38.33 3.72 -38.90
N LYS A 137 39.43 4.12 -38.26
CA LYS A 137 40.73 3.45 -38.38
C LYS A 137 40.72 2.09 -37.69
N ARG A 138 40.03 2.01 -36.54
CA ARG A 138 39.85 0.78 -35.77
C ARG A 138 38.40 0.66 -35.29
N ILE A 139 37.82 -0.50 -35.51
CA ILE A 139 36.51 -0.91 -35.01
C ILE A 139 36.74 -2.17 -34.18
N ASN A 140 36.56 -2.07 -32.86
CA ASN A 140 36.67 -3.20 -31.95
C ASN A 140 35.29 -3.56 -31.40
N ILE A 141 34.96 -4.84 -31.31
CA ILE A 141 33.75 -5.31 -30.63
C ILE A 141 34.17 -6.18 -29.46
N VAL A 142 33.75 -5.79 -28.27
CA VAL A 142 34.19 -6.40 -27.03
C VAL A 142 33.00 -6.94 -26.24
N SER A 143 33.14 -8.16 -25.72
CA SER A 143 32.13 -8.77 -24.86
C SER A 143 32.01 -8.05 -23.52
N ALA A 144 30.76 -7.85 -23.06
CA ALA A 144 30.43 -7.48 -21.69
C ALA A 144 30.48 -8.67 -20.70
N GLY A 145 30.71 -9.90 -21.21
CA GLY A 145 30.70 -11.16 -20.46
C GLY A 145 29.52 -12.06 -20.82
N ALA A 146 29.70 -13.37 -20.62
CA ALA A 146 28.64 -14.36 -20.75
C ALA A 146 27.59 -14.15 -19.66
N ARG A 147 26.32 -14.23 -20.01
CA ARG A 147 25.23 -14.36 -19.04
C ARG A 147 24.66 -15.74 -19.19
N ASP A 148 24.51 -16.43 -18.08
CA ASP A 148 23.67 -17.61 -18.00
C ASP A 148 22.19 -17.14 -18.02
N PRO A 149 21.44 -17.39 -19.12
CA PRO A 149 20.03 -17.00 -19.23
C PRO A 149 19.11 -17.78 -18.28
N ASP A 150 19.60 -18.95 -17.81
CA ASP A 150 18.88 -19.94 -17.02
C ASP A 150 19.19 -19.83 -15.52
N ALA A 151 20.20 -19.05 -15.14
CA ALA A 151 20.53 -18.78 -13.74
C ALA A 151 19.33 -18.19 -12.97
N GLU A 152 18.97 -18.84 -11.87
CA GLU A 152 17.90 -18.42 -10.97
C GLU A 152 18.26 -17.09 -10.26
N GLY A 153 17.27 -16.20 -10.11
CA GLY A 153 17.41 -14.93 -9.39
C GLY A 153 17.77 -13.70 -10.24
N VAL A 154 18.59 -12.82 -9.66
CA VAL A 154 18.85 -11.45 -10.18
C VAL A 154 19.64 -11.47 -11.51
N GLU A 155 20.44 -12.51 -11.74
CA GLU A 155 21.36 -12.59 -12.87
C GLU A 155 20.67 -12.99 -14.18
N GLY A 156 19.72 -13.94 -14.11
CA GLY A 156 18.88 -14.40 -15.21
C GLY A 156 17.73 -13.46 -15.59
N MET A 157 17.66 -12.27 -15.00
CA MET A 157 16.59 -11.33 -15.26
C MET A 157 16.75 -10.60 -16.61
N SER A 158 15.85 -10.93 -17.54
CA SER A 158 15.79 -10.38 -18.89
C SER A 158 14.63 -9.41 -19.08
N ALA A 159 14.71 -8.54 -20.09
CA ALA A 159 13.62 -7.64 -20.45
C ALA A 159 12.33 -8.41 -20.80
N SER A 160 12.45 -9.61 -21.39
CA SER A 160 11.30 -10.47 -21.70
C SER A 160 10.62 -11.01 -20.45
N LYS A 161 11.41 -11.51 -19.47
CA LYS A 161 10.87 -11.93 -18.16
C LYS A 161 10.19 -10.76 -17.43
N GLN A 162 10.77 -9.57 -17.48
CA GLN A 162 10.18 -8.37 -16.88
C GLN A 162 8.87 -7.93 -17.54
N ARG A 163 8.73 -8.07 -18.86
CA ARG A 163 7.43 -7.85 -19.54
C ARG A 163 6.39 -8.91 -19.15
N ALA A 164 6.80 -10.16 -18.96
CA ALA A 164 5.92 -11.23 -18.48
C ALA A 164 5.42 -10.92 -17.06
N ASN A 165 6.31 -10.54 -16.15
CA ASN A 165 5.97 -10.13 -14.78
C ASN A 165 5.02 -8.92 -14.78
N ALA A 166 5.29 -7.93 -15.64
CA ALA A 166 4.40 -6.79 -15.83
C ALA A 166 3.02 -7.21 -16.34
N SER A 167 2.93 -8.18 -17.25
CA SER A 167 1.67 -8.72 -17.77
C SER A 167 0.90 -9.51 -16.71
N ALA A 168 1.60 -10.34 -15.93
CA ALA A 168 1.06 -11.16 -14.85
C ALA A 168 0.66 -10.36 -13.60
N ASN A 169 0.91 -9.05 -13.60
CA ASN A 169 0.72 -8.17 -12.44
C ASN A 169 1.59 -8.55 -11.22
N ASP A 170 2.74 -9.17 -11.45
CA ASP A 170 3.69 -9.56 -10.40
C ASP A 170 4.78 -8.49 -10.24
N PHE A 171 4.52 -7.54 -9.33
CA PHE A 171 5.48 -6.48 -9.02
C PHE A 171 6.65 -6.97 -8.18
N VAL A 172 6.48 -8.03 -7.38
CA VAL A 172 7.55 -8.53 -6.49
C VAL A 172 8.68 -9.08 -7.35
N SER A 173 8.37 -10.01 -8.26
CA SER A 173 9.35 -10.54 -9.21
C SER A 173 9.85 -9.48 -10.18
N PHE A 174 9.01 -8.50 -10.56
CA PHE A 174 9.47 -7.34 -11.33
C PHE A 174 10.55 -6.55 -10.58
N SER A 175 10.31 -6.23 -9.31
CA SER A 175 11.20 -5.42 -8.47
C SER A 175 12.58 -6.05 -8.27
N GLN A 176 12.68 -7.38 -8.28
CA GLN A 176 13.96 -8.11 -8.23
C GLN A 176 14.83 -7.87 -9.47
N GLY A 177 14.23 -7.47 -10.59
CA GLY A 177 14.94 -7.13 -11.83
C GLY A 177 15.43 -5.71 -11.94
N VAL A 178 15.15 -4.90 -10.92
CA VAL A 178 15.49 -3.49 -10.82
C VAL A 178 16.55 -3.32 -9.71
N PRO A 179 17.61 -2.52 -9.92
CA PRO A 179 18.63 -2.29 -8.91
C PRO A 179 18.04 -1.75 -7.60
N ARG A 180 18.61 -2.17 -6.47
CA ARG A 180 18.23 -1.70 -5.12
C ARG A 180 18.38 -0.18 -4.94
N THR A 181 19.18 0.48 -5.78
CA THR A 181 19.37 1.94 -5.79
C THR A 181 18.15 2.69 -6.30
N MET A 182 17.26 2.04 -7.06
CA MET A 182 16.04 2.65 -7.58
C MET A 182 14.95 2.61 -6.51
N SER A 183 14.31 3.76 -6.25
CA SER A 183 13.24 3.82 -5.26
C SER A 183 12.04 2.94 -5.63
N ASN A 184 11.33 2.38 -4.64
CA ASN A 184 10.09 1.64 -4.89
C ASN A 184 9.07 2.45 -5.69
N LYS A 185 9.02 3.76 -5.50
CA LYS A 185 8.15 4.67 -6.27
C LYS A 185 8.52 4.65 -7.76
N ASP A 186 9.81 4.73 -8.08
CA ASP A 186 10.28 4.72 -9.45
C ASP A 186 10.14 3.32 -10.08
N ALA A 187 10.41 2.25 -9.33
CA ALA A 187 10.19 0.88 -9.80
C ALA A 187 8.71 0.63 -10.16
N ARG A 188 7.77 1.11 -9.33
CA ARG A 188 6.33 1.09 -9.63
C ARG A 188 5.98 1.92 -10.86
N SER A 189 6.61 3.09 -11.02
CA SER A 189 6.42 3.91 -12.22
C SER A 189 6.89 3.19 -13.48
N LEU A 190 8.03 2.50 -13.43
CA LEU A 190 8.55 1.70 -14.54
C LEU A 190 7.59 0.54 -14.86
N PHE A 191 7.15 -0.20 -13.84
CA PHE A 191 6.18 -1.28 -13.99
C PHE A 191 4.89 -0.83 -14.69
N ASN A 192 4.31 0.28 -14.21
CA ASN A 192 3.09 0.83 -14.80
C ASN A 192 3.30 1.43 -16.19
N ASP A 193 4.46 2.02 -16.47
CA ASP A 193 4.80 2.50 -17.82
C ASP A 193 4.94 1.33 -18.81
N VAL A 194 5.52 0.19 -18.39
CA VAL A 194 5.58 -1.04 -19.20
C VAL A 194 4.17 -1.57 -19.46
N ARG A 195 3.34 -1.69 -18.41
CA ARG A 195 1.94 -2.14 -18.55
C ARG A 195 1.15 -1.26 -19.50
N ARG A 196 1.24 0.07 -19.33
CA ARG A 196 0.59 1.04 -20.21
C ARG A 196 1.06 0.90 -21.65
N GLY A 197 2.37 0.72 -21.85
CA GLY A 197 2.97 0.47 -23.17
C GLY A 197 2.51 -0.83 -23.83
N MET A 198 2.15 -1.85 -23.04
CA MET A 198 1.57 -3.11 -23.50
C MET A 198 0.04 -3.04 -23.71
N GLY A 199 -0.60 -1.90 -23.44
CA GLY A 199 -2.07 -1.75 -23.51
C GLY A 199 -2.81 -2.28 -22.28
N LEU A 200 -2.12 -2.55 -21.18
CA LEU A 200 -2.69 -3.03 -19.92
C LEU A 200 -3.04 -1.84 -19.01
N LYS A 201 -4.10 -1.99 -18.20
CA LYS A 201 -4.49 -0.96 -17.23
C LYS A 201 -3.43 -0.82 -16.12
N GLU A 202 -3.23 0.44 -15.70
CA GLU A 202 -2.39 0.75 -14.54
C GLU A 202 -2.94 0.05 -13.30
N GLU A 203 -2.04 -0.59 -12.55
CA GLU A 203 -2.41 -1.23 -11.30
C GLU A 203 -1.85 -0.42 -10.13
N ARG A 204 -2.68 -0.28 -9.09
CA ARG A 204 -2.29 0.39 -7.84
C ARG A 204 -2.23 -0.60 -6.67
N SER A 205 -2.82 -1.79 -6.83
CA SER A 205 -2.72 -2.91 -5.90
C SER A 205 -1.77 -3.97 -6.43
N PHE A 206 -0.53 -3.96 -5.93
CA PHE A 206 0.49 -4.92 -6.33
C PHE A 206 0.33 -6.19 -5.51
N LYS A 207 0.04 -7.32 -6.17
CA LYS A 207 -0.09 -8.61 -5.51
C LYS A 207 1.29 -9.07 -5.01
N ASN A 208 1.38 -9.47 -3.75
CA ASN A 208 2.54 -10.20 -3.24
C ASN A 208 2.32 -11.68 -3.53
N HIS A 209 2.57 -12.11 -4.77
CA HIS A 209 2.59 -13.55 -5.05
C HIS A 209 3.93 -14.10 -4.57
N VAL A 210 3.88 -14.97 -3.57
CA VAL A 210 5.06 -15.71 -3.11
C VAL A 210 4.98 -17.08 -3.79
N GLU A 211 5.66 -17.23 -4.93
CA GLU A 211 5.89 -18.54 -5.52
C GLU A 211 6.89 -19.28 -4.62
N LEU A 212 6.39 -20.27 -3.88
CA LEU A 212 7.25 -21.18 -3.13
C LEU A 212 7.80 -22.22 -4.11
N PRO A 213 9.12 -22.52 -4.08
CA PRO A 213 9.71 -23.53 -4.94
C PRO A 213 9.09 -24.90 -4.65
N VAL A 214 8.94 -25.71 -5.70
CA VAL A 214 8.46 -27.09 -5.59
C VAL A 214 9.46 -27.90 -4.76
N VAL A 215 9.01 -28.44 -3.63
CA VAL A 215 9.90 -29.18 -2.70
C VAL A 215 10.07 -30.64 -3.13
N SER A 216 9.02 -31.28 -3.67
CA SER A 216 9.05 -32.64 -4.20
C SER A 216 7.79 -32.92 -5.03
N GLU A 217 7.89 -33.67 -6.13
CA GLU A 217 6.75 -34.09 -6.93
C GLU A 217 5.71 -34.89 -6.12
N THR A 218 6.17 -35.74 -5.20
CA THR A 218 5.29 -36.52 -4.31
C THR A 218 4.52 -35.61 -3.35
N ARG A 219 5.12 -34.52 -2.89
CA ARG A 219 4.41 -33.55 -2.04
C ARG A 219 3.33 -32.81 -2.83
N GLU A 220 3.63 -32.40 -4.06
CA GLU A 220 2.66 -31.69 -4.90
C GLU A 220 1.48 -32.59 -5.26
N GLN A 221 1.72 -33.84 -5.62
CA GLN A 221 0.67 -34.83 -5.88
C GLN A 221 -0.18 -35.08 -4.63
N TYR A 222 0.42 -35.05 -3.43
CA TYR A 222 -0.31 -35.22 -2.17
C TYR A 222 -1.18 -34.01 -1.84
N VAL A 223 -0.64 -32.79 -1.99
CA VAL A 223 -1.38 -31.54 -1.79
C VAL A 223 -2.53 -31.41 -2.81
N GLN A 224 -2.33 -31.89 -4.03
CA GLN A 224 -3.36 -31.95 -5.07
C GLN A 224 -4.42 -33.05 -4.83
N GLY A 225 -4.23 -33.91 -3.80
CA GLY A 225 -5.16 -34.98 -3.46
C GLY A 225 -5.09 -36.20 -4.38
N ALA A 226 -4.00 -36.35 -5.13
CA ALA A 226 -3.79 -37.45 -6.08
C ALA A 226 -3.17 -38.70 -5.43
N LEU A 227 -2.42 -38.55 -4.32
CA LEU A 227 -1.69 -39.66 -3.69
C LEU A 227 -2.51 -40.48 -2.68
N TYR A 228 -3.12 -39.82 -1.68
CA TYR A 228 -3.82 -40.51 -0.59
C TYR A 228 -5.13 -39.80 -0.23
N GLN A 229 -6.14 -40.58 0.13
CA GLN A 229 -7.43 -40.14 0.65
C GLN A 229 -7.77 -40.80 1.99
N VAL A 230 -8.64 -40.14 2.77
CA VAL A 230 -9.15 -40.73 4.02
C VAL A 230 -10.04 -41.94 3.69
N GLY A 231 -9.60 -43.11 4.16
CA GLY A 231 -10.19 -44.42 3.92
C GLY A 231 -9.33 -45.37 3.09
N ASP A 232 -8.23 -44.90 2.49
CA ASP A 232 -7.38 -45.75 1.66
C ASP A 232 -6.64 -46.80 2.49
N SER A 233 -6.53 -48.04 1.99
CA SER A 233 -5.68 -49.05 2.63
C SER A 233 -4.23 -48.89 2.17
N VAL A 234 -3.34 -48.73 3.15
CA VAL A 234 -1.91 -48.52 2.93
C VAL A 234 -1.11 -49.54 3.74
N VAL A 235 0.03 -49.98 3.19
CA VAL A 235 1.04 -50.76 3.90
C VAL A 235 2.10 -49.81 4.43
N ILE A 236 2.44 -49.96 5.70
CA ILE A 236 3.58 -49.27 6.31
C ILE A 236 4.84 -50.05 5.95
N LYS A 237 5.76 -49.46 5.17
CA LYS A 237 6.94 -50.16 4.64
C LYS A 237 7.84 -50.77 5.72
N GLU A 238 7.96 -50.09 6.85
CA GLU A 238 8.86 -50.52 7.94
C GLU A 238 8.33 -51.73 8.73
N THR A 239 7.01 -51.86 8.83
CA THR A 239 6.38 -52.89 9.67
C THR A 239 5.61 -53.92 8.86
N GLU A 240 5.47 -53.71 7.56
CA GLU A 240 4.62 -54.46 6.63
C GLU A 240 3.15 -54.59 7.12
N GLU A 241 2.75 -53.73 8.06
CA GLU A 241 1.40 -53.74 8.62
C GLU A 241 0.42 -53.04 7.68
N LEU A 242 -0.71 -53.72 7.44
CA LEU A 242 -1.86 -53.17 6.74
C LEU A 242 -2.68 -52.26 7.65
N GLY A 243 -2.98 -51.05 7.19
CA GLY A 243 -3.87 -50.14 7.90
C GLY A 243 -4.64 -49.22 6.97
N THR A 244 -5.60 -48.49 7.56
CA THR A 244 -6.48 -47.58 6.82
C THR A 244 -6.14 -46.13 7.14
N VAL A 245 -6.05 -45.27 6.14
CA VAL A 245 -5.77 -43.84 6.35
C VAL A 245 -6.96 -43.17 7.04
N SER A 246 -6.79 -42.77 8.30
CA SER A 246 -7.82 -42.09 9.08
C SER A 246 -7.79 -40.57 8.94
N PHE A 247 -6.61 -39.99 8.66
CA PHE A 247 -6.42 -38.53 8.57
C PHE A 247 -5.27 -38.14 7.65
N LEU A 248 -5.47 -37.06 6.88
CA LEU A 248 -4.47 -36.44 6.02
C LEU A 248 -3.88 -35.20 6.71
N GLY A 249 -2.61 -35.25 7.10
CA GLY A 249 -1.85 -34.12 7.62
C GLY A 249 -1.26 -33.27 6.50
N SER A 250 -0.43 -32.28 6.88
CA SER A 250 0.21 -31.35 5.93
C SER A 250 1.32 -31.96 5.08
N ASN A 251 1.91 -33.08 5.52
CA ASN A 251 2.93 -33.84 4.80
C ASN A 251 3.04 -35.30 5.30
N TYR A 252 1.98 -35.82 5.91
CA TYR A 252 1.98 -37.13 6.56
C TYR A 252 0.56 -37.66 6.59
N VAL A 253 0.42 -38.97 6.71
CA VAL A 253 -0.87 -39.64 6.90
C VAL A 253 -0.92 -40.30 8.28
N ILE A 254 -2.11 -40.37 8.86
CA ILE A 254 -2.36 -41.20 10.06
C ILE A 254 -3.03 -42.47 9.57
N VAL A 255 -2.40 -43.60 9.85
CA VAL A 255 -2.84 -44.93 9.49
C VAL A 255 -3.34 -45.66 10.74
N GLU A 256 -4.54 -46.20 10.68
CA GLU A 256 -5.16 -46.99 11.73
C GLU A 256 -4.99 -48.48 11.40
N CYS A 257 -4.21 -49.19 12.21
CA CYS A 257 -3.97 -50.62 12.13
C CYS A 257 -4.65 -51.27 13.34
N GLY A 258 -5.90 -51.72 13.18
CA GLY A 258 -6.71 -52.22 14.29
C GLY A 258 -6.95 -51.14 15.36
N ASP A 259 -6.55 -51.40 16.61
CA ASP A 259 -6.72 -50.47 17.73
C ASP A 259 -5.60 -49.40 17.86
N LYS A 260 -4.57 -49.44 16.98
CA LYS A 260 -3.41 -48.54 17.05
C LYS A 260 -3.40 -47.55 15.89
N LYS A 261 -3.00 -46.31 16.18
CA LYS A 261 -2.85 -45.23 15.19
C LYS A 261 -1.39 -44.84 15.05
N TYR A 262 -0.90 -44.85 13.81
CA TYR A 262 0.47 -44.51 13.47
C TYR A 262 0.51 -43.29 12.57
N ARG A 263 1.36 -42.32 12.91
CA ARG A 263 1.69 -41.20 12.02
C ARG A 263 2.86 -41.62 11.13
N LYS A 264 2.68 -41.58 9.81
CA LYS A 264 3.72 -41.95 8.84
C LYS A 264 3.88 -40.88 7.75
N TRP A 265 5.12 -40.66 7.34
CA TRP A 265 5.46 -39.77 6.23
C TRP A 265 5.06 -40.40 4.89
N LEU A 266 4.93 -39.59 3.84
CA LEU A 266 4.37 -40.01 2.53
C LEU A 266 5.20 -41.09 1.82
N ASP A 267 6.49 -41.13 2.09
CA ASP A 267 7.49 -42.08 1.59
C ASP A 267 7.50 -43.41 2.36
N ALA A 268 7.01 -43.40 3.60
CA ALA A 268 6.98 -44.55 4.51
C ALA A 268 5.70 -45.41 4.38
N VAL A 269 4.78 -45.03 3.50
CA VAL A 269 3.55 -45.76 3.21
C VAL A 269 3.45 -46.06 1.72
N GLU A 270 2.89 -47.20 1.39
CA GLU A 270 2.56 -47.59 0.01
C GLU A 270 1.08 -47.92 -0.08
N LEU A 271 0.44 -47.42 -1.13
CA LEU A 271 -0.97 -47.71 -1.40
C LEU A 271 -1.10 -49.17 -1.82
N VAL A 272 -1.98 -49.91 -1.15
CA VAL A 272 -2.31 -51.28 -1.57
C VAL A 272 -3.34 -51.17 -2.69
N GLU A 273 -2.95 -51.56 -3.91
CA GLU A 273 -3.88 -51.66 -5.03
C GLU A 273 -5.02 -52.61 -4.64
N GLY A 274 -6.22 -52.03 -4.43
CA GLY A 274 -7.43 -52.75 -4.00
C GLY A 274 -8.08 -52.23 -2.71
N GLY A 275 -7.42 -51.34 -1.97
CA GLY A 275 -7.85 -50.82 -0.66
C GLY A 275 -8.82 -49.64 -0.68
N SER A 276 -10.06 -49.87 -1.11
CA SER A 276 -11.15 -48.89 -1.22
C SER A 276 -10.95 -47.80 -2.29
N GLY A 277 -10.82 -48.25 -3.55
CA GLY A 277 -11.26 -47.42 -4.67
C GLY A 277 -12.72 -47.02 -4.45
N LYS A 278 -13.00 -45.85 -3.88
CA LYS A 278 -14.38 -45.36 -3.82
C LYS A 278 -14.82 -45.19 -5.25
N LYS A 279 -15.84 -45.97 -5.63
CA LYS A 279 -16.63 -45.86 -6.86
C LYS A 279 -16.55 -44.42 -7.36
N GLN A 280 -15.68 -44.17 -8.35
CA GLN A 280 -15.89 -43.03 -9.21
C GLN A 280 -17.33 -43.17 -9.71
N ASP A 281 -18.03 -42.04 -9.80
CA ASP A 281 -19.35 -42.07 -10.39
C ASP A 281 -19.25 -42.83 -11.72
N ALA A 282 -20.03 -43.89 -11.92
CA ALA A 282 -19.85 -44.79 -13.06
C ALA A 282 -19.89 -44.03 -14.41
N ASP A 283 -20.48 -42.84 -14.41
CA ASP A 283 -20.58 -41.94 -15.54
C ASP A 283 -19.32 -41.09 -15.82
N ILE A 284 -18.35 -41.01 -14.91
CA ILE A 284 -17.13 -40.19 -15.03
C ILE A 284 -15.84 -40.97 -14.69
N LYS A 285 -15.95 -42.30 -14.53
CA LYS A 285 -14.86 -43.16 -14.06
C LYS A 285 -13.58 -43.17 -14.93
N ASP A 286 -13.70 -42.78 -16.19
CA ASP A 286 -12.62 -42.86 -17.19
C ASP A 286 -11.90 -41.51 -17.42
N ARG A 287 -12.14 -40.52 -16.54
CA ARG A 287 -11.51 -39.18 -16.65
C ARG A 287 -10.45 -39.00 -15.57
N GLU A 288 -9.26 -38.52 -15.96
CA GLU A 288 -8.18 -38.21 -15.01
C GLU A 288 -8.63 -37.28 -13.88
N GLY A 289 -8.36 -37.68 -12.63
CA GLY A 289 -8.65 -36.94 -11.40
C GLY A 289 -9.55 -37.70 -10.42
N THR A 290 -9.30 -37.53 -9.12
CA THR A 290 -9.99 -38.22 -8.02
C THR A 290 -11.02 -37.31 -7.34
N GLN A 291 -12.12 -36.97 -8.02
CA GLN A 291 -13.20 -36.20 -7.38
C GLN A 291 -14.18 -37.12 -6.62
N PRO A 292 -14.48 -36.86 -5.32
CA PRO A 292 -15.35 -37.74 -4.55
C PRO A 292 -16.76 -37.83 -5.12
N ALA A 293 -17.34 -39.03 -5.20
CA ALA A 293 -18.71 -39.28 -5.69
C ALA A 293 -19.81 -38.46 -4.96
N ARG A 294 -19.53 -37.99 -3.73
CA ARG A 294 -20.39 -37.05 -2.98
C ARG A 294 -20.63 -35.74 -3.74
N TYR A 295 -19.60 -35.26 -4.42
CA TYR A 295 -19.64 -34.41 -5.60
C TYR A 295 -20.96 -34.53 -6.33
N HIS A 296 -21.13 -35.64 -7.03
CA HIS A 296 -22.01 -35.84 -8.19
C HIS A 296 -23.34 -36.53 -7.87
N LYS A 297 -23.61 -36.77 -6.58
CA LYS A 297 -24.79 -37.49 -6.11
C LYS A 297 -26.08 -36.72 -6.42
N GLY A 298 -27.04 -37.38 -7.08
CA GLY A 298 -28.37 -36.82 -7.39
C GLY A 298 -28.44 -35.95 -8.64
N LEU A 299 -27.34 -35.79 -9.40
CA LEU A 299 -27.31 -35.03 -10.65
C LEU A 299 -27.46 -35.94 -11.88
N LYS A 300 -27.99 -35.39 -12.98
CA LYS A 300 -28.05 -36.09 -14.28
C LYS A 300 -26.64 -36.23 -14.88
N LYS A 301 -26.41 -37.29 -15.66
CA LYS A 301 -25.12 -37.63 -16.30
C LYS A 301 -24.46 -36.44 -17.02
N SER A 302 -25.22 -35.69 -17.83
CA SER A 302 -24.72 -34.50 -18.54
C SER A 302 -24.27 -33.38 -17.60
N THR A 303 -24.99 -33.16 -16.50
CA THR A 303 -24.65 -32.17 -15.47
C THR A 303 -23.39 -32.56 -14.70
N LYS A 304 -23.21 -33.85 -14.41
CA LYS A 304 -22.00 -34.35 -13.76
C LYS A 304 -20.75 -34.06 -14.61
N VAL A 305 -20.81 -34.34 -15.92
CA VAL A 305 -19.73 -34.10 -16.89
C VAL A 305 -19.41 -32.61 -17.01
N ALA A 306 -20.44 -31.76 -17.12
CA ALA A 306 -20.28 -30.31 -17.19
C ALA A 306 -19.64 -29.74 -15.92
N ARG A 307 -19.98 -30.31 -14.76
CA ARG A 307 -19.45 -29.87 -13.48
C ARG A 307 -18.01 -30.31 -13.21
N ASP A 308 -17.63 -31.51 -13.63
CA ASP A 308 -16.21 -31.93 -13.63
C ASP A 308 -15.35 -30.99 -14.50
N ALA A 309 -15.82 -30.66 -15.71
CA ALA A 309 -15.15 -29.70 -16.58
C ALA A 309 -15.07 -28.29 -15.96
N HIS A 310 -16.11 -27.88 -15.22
CA HIS A 310 -16.11 -26.63 -14.46
C HIS A 310 -15.00 -26.65 -13.39
N PHE A 311 -14.92 -27.67 -12.56
CA PHE A 311 -13.89 -27.75 -11.53
C PHE A 311 -12.46 -27.81 -12.09
N LYS A 312 -12.23 -28.53 -13.18
CA LYS A 312 -10.91 -28.55 -13.86
C LYS A 312 -10.52 -27.19 -14.44
N LYS A 313 -11.49 -26.44 -14.96
CA LYS A 313 -11.26 -25.10 -15.54
C LYS A 313 -11.05 -24.03 -14.47
N HIS A 314 -11.79 -24.11 -13.37
CA HIS A 314 -11.80 -23.10 -12.32
C HIS A 314 -10.79 -23.37 -11.21
N GLY A 315 -10.41 -24.63 -10.96
CA GLY A 315 -9.37 -24.99 -9.99
C GLY A 315 -7.95 -24.57 -10.36
N LYS A 316 -7.72 -24.18 -11.63
CA LYS A 316 -6.44 -23.58 -12.08
C LYS A 316 -6.40 -22.06 -11.94
N LYS A 317 -7.48 -21.44 -11.47
CA LYS A 317 -7.56 -19.98 -11.30
C LYS A 317 -7.11 -19.60 -9.89
N ALA A 318 -6.60 -18.38 -9.75
CA ALA A 318 -6.18 -17.87 -8.46
C ALA A 318 -7.37 -17.68 -7.52
N ASP A 319 -7.15 -17.87 -6.22
CA ASP A 319 -8.16 -17.70 -5.15
C ASP A 319 -8.72 -16.27 -5.05
N ASP A 320 -8.13 -15.30 -5.73
CA ASP A 320 -8.55 -13.89 -5.75
C ASP A 320 -9.13 -13.45 -7.11
N ASP A 321 -9.36 -14.38 -8.03
CA ASP A 321 -10.12 -14.17 -9.25
C ASP A 321 -11.59 -14.48 -8.97
N ASP A 322 -12.47 -13.46 -8.97
CA ASP A 322 -13.92 -13.62 -8.79
C ASP A 322 -14.52 -14.68 -9.73
N SER A 323 -13.90 -14.88 -10.90
CA SER A 323 -14.33 -15.87 -11.87
C SER A 323 -13.94 -17.31 -11.51
N ALA A 324 -13.17 -17.54 -10.44
CA ALA A 324 -12.87 -18.86 -9.88
C ALA A 324 -14.07 -19.43 -9.10
N TYR A 325 -14.85 -18.58 -8.43
CA TYR A 325 -15.97 -18.98 -7.55
C TYR A 325 -17.33 -18.99 -8.24
N LYS A 326 -17.36 -19.20 -9.55
CA LYS A 326 -18.64 -19.31 -10.27
C LYS A 326 -19.40 -20.55 -9.76
N PRO A 327 -20.72 -20.45 -9.54
CA PRO A 327 -21.52 -21.59 -9.11
C PRO A 327 -21.38 -22.74 -10.11
N ALA A 328 -21.11 -23.93 -9.60
CA ALA A 328 -20.92 -25.10 -10.43
C ALA A 328 -22.26 -25.53 -11.06
N PRO A 329 -22.27 -26.13 -12.26
CA PRO A 329 -23.50 -26.63 -12.89
C PRO A 329 -24.29 -27.58 -11.97
N GLY A 330 -25.48 -27.16 -11.52
CA GLY A 330 -26.31 -27.89 -10.55
C GLY A 330 -26.44 -27.21 -9.17
N ASP A 331 -25.63 -26.20 -8.86
CA ASP A 331 -25.62 -25.50 -7.56
C ASP A 331 -26.50 -24.24 -7.54
N ALA A 332 -27.12 -23.86 -8.67
CA ALA A 332 -27.90 -22.62 -8.80
C ALA A 332 -29.09 -22.50 -7.81
N THR A 333 -29.62 -23.63 -7.34
CA THR A 333 -30.72 -23.70 -6.36
C THR A 333 -30.26 -24.13 -4.96
N ALA A 334 -28.96 -24.36 -4.75
CA ALA A 334 -28.44 -24.85 -3.48
C ALA A 334 -28.22 -23.68 -2.49
N LYS A 335 -28.94 -23.70 -1.37
CA LYS A 335 -28.72 -22.73 -0.27
C LYS A 335 -27.59 -23.21 0.63
N THR A 336 -26.43 -22.57 0.57
CA THR A 336 -25.32 -22.84 1.50
C THR A 336 -25.55 -22.12 2.83
N LYS A 337 -25.39 -22.83 3.95
CA LYS A 337 -25.39 -22.19 5.28
C LYS A 337 -24.05 -21.46 5.49
N PRO A 338 -24.03 -20.17 5.91
CA PRO A 338 -22.79 -19.46 6.19
C PRO A 338 -21.96 -20.15 7.28
N SER A 339 -20.64 -20.22 7.09
CA SER A 339 -19.73 -20.82 8.07
C SER A 339 -19.68 -20.04 9.37
N LYS A 340 -19.24 -20.68 10.47
CA LYS A 340 -19.02 -19.99 11.75
C LYS A 340 -18.03 -18.82 11.64
N TYR A 341 -17.03 -18.93 10.75
CA TYR A 341 -15.99 -17.92 10.56
C TYR A 341 -16.47 -16.74 9.71
N THR A 342 -17.30 -17.01 8.68
CA THR A 342 -17.90 -15.96 7.84
C THR A 342 -18.84 -15.07 8.66
N LYS A 343 -19.59 -15.66 9.60
CA LYS A 343 -20.40 -14.90 10.55
C LYS A 343 -19.53 -14.01 11.46
N ALA A 344 -18.52 -14.61 12.10
CA ALA A 344 -17.60 -13.88 12.97
C ALA A 344 -16.84 -12.73 12.25
N PHE A 345 -16.49 -12.89 10.98
CA PHE A 345 -15.84 -11.83 10.19
C PHE A 345 -16.78 -10.66 9.90
N LYS A 346 -18.03 -10.94 9.52
CA LYS A 346 -19.05 -9.89 9.30
C LYS A 346 -19.34 -9.11 10.58
N ASP A 347 -19.42 -9.83 11.72
CA ASP A 347 -19.56 -9.25 13.05
C ASP A 347 -18.36 -8.37 13.47
N MET A 348 -17.19 -8.55 12.83
CA MET A 348 -15.95 -7.84 13.15
C MET A 348 -15.71 -6.60 12.29
N TYR A 349 -16.23 -6.57 11.04
CA TYR A 349 -15.82 -5.56 10.04
C TYR A 349 -16.93 -4.80 9.32
N GLU A 350 -18.16 -5.30 9.21
CA GLU A 350 -19.19 -4.68 8.34
C GLU A 350 -20.39 -4.12 9.12
N GLU A 351 -20.74 -4.71 10.25
CA GLU A 351 -21.88 -4.26 11.05
C GLU A 351 -21.44 -3.99 12.49
N VAL A 352 -21.80 -2.82 13.03
CA VAL A 352 -21.64 -2.58 14.46
C VAL A 352 -22.55 -3.56 15.21
N SER A 353 -21.95 -4.50 15.93
CA SER A 353 -22.69 -5.53 16.65
C SER A 353 -23.47 -4.96 17.84
N VAL A 354 -24.57 -5.62 18.22
CA VAL A 354 -25.35 -5.26 19.43
C VAL A 354 -24.48 -5.23 20.68
N LYS A 355 -23.50 -6.14 20.77
CA LYS A 355 -22.54 -6.18 21.89
C LYS A 355 -21.69 -4.91 21.94
N GLN A 356 -21.15 -4.46 20.81
CA GLN A 356 -20.36 -3.23 20.74
C GLN A 356 -21.18 -1.98 21.09
N LEU A 357 -22.48 -1.95 20.75
CA LEU A 357 -23.36 -0.85 21.14
C LEU A 357 -23.64 -0.85 22.65
N ASN A 358 -23.88 -2.02 23.24
CA ASN A 358 -24.04 -2.14 24.69
C ASN A 358 -22.76 -1.76 25.44
N ASP A 359 -21.58 -2.12 24.90
CA ASP A 359 -20.29 -1.74 25.49
C ASP A 359 -20.04 -0.22 25.35
N LEU A 360 -20.52 0.40 24.26
CA LEU A 360 -20.46 1.84 24.04
C LEU A 360 -21.38 2.61 24.99
N GLU A 361 -22.58 2.10 25.26
CA GLU A 361 -23.56 2.65 26.22
C GLU A 361 -22.93 2.70 27.61
N LYS A 362 -22.48 1.55 28.12
CA LYS A 362 -21.74 1.44 29.40
C LYS A 362 -20.51 2.34 29.48
N PHE A 363 -19.83 2.55 28.35
CA PHE A 363 -18.68 3.44 28.27
C PHE A 363 -19.09 4.90 28.40
N ALA A 364 -20.18 5.32 27.74
CA ALA A 364 -20.73 6.65 27.84
C ALA A 364 -21.20 6.93 29.28
N ASP A 365 -21.96 6.02 29.88
CA ASP A 365 -22.46 6.12 31.26
C ASP A 365 -21.32 6.28 32.24
N ARG A 366 -20.29 5.43 32.15
CA ARG A 366 -19.14 5.48 33.07
C ARG A 366 -18.41 6.82 33.05
N ILE A 367 -18.33 7.47 31.88
CA ILE A 367 -17.64 8.75 31.74
C ILE A 367 -18.54 9.91 32.18
N LEU A 368 -19.84 9.81 31.94
CA LEU A 368 -20.80 10.89 32.17
C LEU A 368 -21.49 10.84 33.53
N ALA A 369 -21.47 9.69 34.21
CA ALA A 369 -21.94 9.51 35.58
C ALA A 369 -21.27 10.47 36.57
N LYS A 370 -20.01 10.87 36.32
CA LYS A 370 -19.30 11.90 37.12
C LYS A 370 -19.94 13.30 37.04
N PHE A 371 -20.89 13.47 36.13
CA PHE A 371 -21.63 14.70 35.90
C PHE A 371 -23.14 14.47 36.00
N ASP A 372 -23.55 13.38 36.68
CA ASP A 372 -24.95 13.01 36.93
C ASP A 372 -25.74 12.86 35.63
N VAL A 373 -25.14 12.23 34.62
CA VAL A 373 -25.76 12.02 33.30
C VAL A 373 -25.67 10.54 32.94
N ASP A 374 -26.83 9.94 32.69
CA ASP A 374 -27.00 8.56 32.25
C ASP A 374 -27.40 8.54 30.76
N ILE A 375 -26.84 7.61 29.98
CA ILE A 375 -27.04 7.56 28.53
C ILE A 375 -27.72 6.25 28.14
N GLU A 376 -28.90 6.38 27.52
CA GLU A 376 -29.64 5.24 27.00
C GLU A 376 -29.67 5.26 25.46
N PHE A 377 -29.48 4.09 24.84
CA PHE A 377 -29.62 3.90 23.40
C PHE A 377 -30.90 3.13 23.06
N THR A 378 -31.85 3.82 22.43
CA THR A 378 -33.09 3.19 21.93
C THR A 378 -32.80 2.14 20.86
N ARG A 379 -33.74 1.20 20.66
CA ARG A 379 -33.69 0.23 19.54
C ARG A 379 -33.51 0.94 18.19
N HIS A 380 -34.23 2.04 17.97
CA HIS A 380 -34.12 2.80 16.74
C HIS A 380 -32.73 3.43 16.55
N PHE A 381 -32.07 3.89 17.62
CA PHE A 381 -30.68 4.33 17.52
C PHE A 381 -29.75 3.21 17.06
N ARG A 382 -29.92 2.01 17.61
CA ARG A 382 -29.10 0.84 17.27
C ARG A 382 -29.26 0.44 15.80
N ASP A 383 -30.49 0.41 15.30
CA ASP A 383 -30.77 0.10 13.90
C ASP A 383 -30.16 1.13 12.93
N ARG A 384 -30.15 2.41 13.35
CA ARG A 384 -29.68 3.53 12.52
C ARG A 384 -28.17 3.67 12.44
N MET A 385 -27.41 2.91 13.23
CA MET A 385 -25.94 2.90 13.20
C MET A 385 -25.40 2.30 11.90
N ASN A 386 -26.01 1.20 11.44
CA ASN A 386 -25.59 0.46 10.25
C ASN A 386 -26.42 0.83 8.99
N ASP A 387 -27.20 1.92 9.04
CA ASP A 387 -28.06 2.35 7.93
C ASP A 387 -27.22 2.91 6.75
N ASP A 388 -27.46 2.39 5.54
CA ASP A 388 -26.75 2.75 4.29
C ASP A 388 -26.78 4.24 3.95
N ARG A 389 -27.72 4.99 4.55
CA ARG A 389 -27.79 6.45 4.43
C ARG A 389 -26.58 7.18 5.00
N ASN A 390 -25.83 6.54 5.91
CA ASN A 390 -24.68 7.13 6.56
C ASN A 390 -23.43 6.97 5.67
N LYS A 391 -23.07 8.03 4.93
CA LYS A 391 -21.89 8.04 4.04
C LYS A 391 -20.93 9.16 4.44
N PRO A 392 -19.73 8.85 5.00
CA PRO A 392 -19.23 7.51 5.36
C PRO A 392 -20.00 6.84 6.51
N ALA A 393 -19.84 5.52 6.67
CA ALA A 393 -20.46 4.75 7.75
C ALA A 393 -20.09 5.32 9.14
N ILE A 394 -20.97 5.16 10.12
CA ILE A 394 -20.73 5.64 11.50
C ILE A 394 -19.98 4.55 12.26
N THR A 395 -18.87 4.92 12.89
CA THR A 395 -18.03 3.97 13.65
C THR A 395 -18.17 4.16 15.15
N VAL A 396 -17.99 3.08 15.92
CA VAL A 396 -17.97 3.12 17.40
C VAL A 396 -16.90 4.10 17.91
N ASN A 397 -15.74 4.15 17.25
CA ASN A 397 -14.65 5.05 17.62
C ASN A 397 -15.02 6.54 17.49
N GLU A 398 -15.84 6.91 16.50
CA GLU A 398 -16.33 8.29 16.37
C GLU A 398 -17.26 8.65 17.53
N LEU A 399 -18.17 7.74 17.91
CA LEU A 399 -19.07 7.95 19.05
C LEU A 399 -18.32 8.00 20.38
N GLN A 400 -17.30 7.16 20.59
CA GLN A 400 -16.45 7.27 21.77
C GLN A 400 -15.78 8.65 21.87
N LYS A 401 -15.33 9.21 20.74
CA LYS A 401 -14.76 10.57 20.71
C LYS A 401 -15.83 11.63 21.01
N LEU A 402 -17.06 11.45 20.50
CA LEU A 402 -18.20 12.31 20.79
C LEU A 402 -18.47 12.39 22.29
N PHE A 403 -18.64 11.25 22.98
CA PHE A 403 -18.91 11.22 24.41
C PHE A 403 -17.75 11.78 25.25
N LYS A 404 -16.49 11.52 24.85
CA LYS A 404 -15.33 12.18 25.47
C LYS A 404 -15.36 13.71 25.33
N LYS A 405 -15.82 14.25 24.19
CA LYS A 405 -16.00 15.71 24.01
C LYS A 405 -17.07 16.26 24.96
N ILE A 406 -18.21 15.57 25.08
CA ILE A 406 -19.30 15.95 26.00
C ILE A 406 -18.78 15.97 27.45
N ALA A 407 -18.06 14.93 27.85
CA ALA A 407 -17.46 14.82 29.18
C ALA A 407 -16.41 15.90 29.46
N LYS A 408 -15.57 16.24 28.46
CA LYS A 408 -14.60 17.34 28.57
C LYS A 408 -15.29 18.69 28.83
N ASN A 409 -16.49 18.89 28.29
CA ASN A 409 -17.33 20.06 28.57
C ASN A 409 -18.21 19.89 29.82
N LYS A 410 -17.92 18.91 30.68
CA LYS A 410 -18.64 18.61 31.93
C LYS A 410 -20.16 18.46 31.73
N ALA A 411 -20.58 17.95 30.57
CA ALA A 411 -21.98 17.85 30.17
C ALA A 411 -22.82 19.15 30.36
N LYS A 412 -22.18 20.33 30.39
CA LYS A 412 -22.85 21.61 30.72
C LYS A 412 -24.04 21.88 29.81
N ASN A 413 -23.90 21.59 28.52
CA ASN A 413 -24.95 21.83 27.54
C ASN A 413 -26.13 20.84 27.67
N ILE A 414 -25.95 19.69 28.33
CA ILE A 414 -27.04 18.73 28.61
C ILE A 414 -27.78 19.19 29.87
N ARG A 415 -27.03 19.47 30.94
CA ARG A 415 -27.60 19.90 32.24
C ARG A 415 -28.35 21.23 32.20
N GLN A 416 -28.00 22.12 31.27
CA GLN A 416 -28.71 23.39 31.04
C GLN A 416 -30.05 23.22 30.29
N ASN A 417 -30.39 22.01 29.88
CA ASN A 417 -31.58 21.70 29.09
C ASN A 417 -32.35 20.49 29.66
N PRO A 418 -32.75 20.52 30.95
CA PRO A 418 -33.61 19.48 31.52
C PRO A 418 -34.94 19.40 30.76
N ASP A 419 -35.54 18.21 30.79
CA ASP A 419 -36.91 17.94 30.33
C ASP A 419 -37.21 18.48 28.92
N SER A 420 -36.28 18.29 27.99
CA SER A 420 -36.36 18.87 26.64
C SER A 420 -35.88 17.93 25.55
N GLU A 421 -36.43 18.11 24.34
CA GLU A 421 -35.91 17.47 23.13
C GLU A 421 -34.80 18.31 22.52
N ALA A 422 -33.66 17.67 22.26
CA ALA A 422 -32.51 18.34 21.68
C ALA A 422 -31.87 17.50 20.58
N VAL A 423 -31.04 18.16 19.76
CA VAL A 423 -30.16 17.48 18.80
C VAL A 423 -28.72 17.80 19.16
N ILE A 424 -27.99 16.78 19.61
CA ILE A 424 -26.56 16.85 19.85
C ILE A 424 -25.86 16.75 18.48
N LYS A 425 -25.11 17.79 18.11
CA LYS A 425 -24.37 17.87 16.84
C LYS A 425 -22.86 17.90 17.05
N ASP A 426 -22.16 17.05 16.29
CA ASP A 426 -20.71 17.16 16.09
C ASP A 426 -20.41 17.73 14.71
N LEU A 427 -20.02 19.00 14.68
CA LEU A 427 -19.76 19.75 13.46
C LEU A 427 -18.54 19.23 12.68
N GLN A 428 -17.66 18.44 13.32
CA GLN A 428 -16.47 17.89 12.66
C GLN A 428 -16.77 16.64 11.84
N THR A 429 -17.73 15.84 12.29
CA THR A 429 -18.07 14.54 11.72
C THR A 429 -19.45 14.54 11.05
N ASP A 430 -20.15 15.69 11.05
CA ASP A 430 -21.53 15.84 10.56
C ASP A 430 -22.52 14.86 11.22
N LEU A 431 -22.22 14.44 12.46
CA LEU A 431 -23.07 13.54 13.25
C LEU A 431 -24.15 14.34 13.97
N ASN A 432 -25.38 13.84 13.88
CA ASN A 432 -26.54 14.41 14.54
C ASN A 432 -27.25 13.31 15.36
N LEU A 433 -27.37 13.55 16.66
CA LEU A 433 -28.02 12.67 17.63
C LEU A 433 -29.22 13.40 18.24
N PRO A 434 -30.44 13.19 17.70
CA PRO A 434 -31.66 13.57 18.39
C PRO A 434 -31.82 12.79 19.70
N VAL A 435 -31.96 13.53 20.80
CA VAL A 435 -32.05 13.03 22.16
C VAL A 435 -33.24 13.63 22.90
N VAL A 436 -33.72 12.92 23.91
CA VAL A 436 -34.58 13.47 24.95
C VAL A 436 -33.80 13.50 26.24
N ILE A 437 -33.75 14.66 26.88
CA ILE A 437 -33.08 14.84 28.17
C ILE A 437 -34.19 14.95 29.20
N LYS A 438 -34.20 14.06 30.19
CA LYS A 438 -35.11 14.10 31.34
C LYS A 438 -34.30 14.23 32.61
N TYR A 439 -34.80 14.99 33.58
CA TYR A 439 -34.19 15.04 34.90
C TYR A 439 -34.95 14.12 35.85
N ASP A 440 -34.32 13.03 36.28
CA ASP A 440 -34.89 12.11 37.28
C ASP A 440 -34.64 12.68 38.68
N ARG A 441 -35.70 13.21 39.28
CA ARG A 441 -35.68 13.80 40.62
C ARG A 441 -35.40 12.79 41.73
N ASN A 442 -35.63 11.50 41.49
CA ASN A 442 -35.43 10.47 42.51
C ASN A 442 -33.98 10.00 42.58
N LYS A 443 -33.28 10.02 41.44
CA LYS A 443 -31.86 9.64 41.32
C LYS A 443 -30.91 10.84 41.29
N GLU A 444 -31.45 12.06 41.19
CA GLU A 444 -30.72 13.31 40.97
C GLU A 444 -29.87 13.31 39.69
N GLU A 445 -30.26 12.51 38.69
CA GLU A 445 -29.52 12.28 37.46
C GLU A 445 -30.29 12.75 36.21
N PHE A 446 -29.56 13.15 35.18
CA PHE A 446 -30.09 13.48 33.86
C PHE A 446 -30.07 12.25 32.96
N GLU A 447 -31.24 11.72 32.64
CA GLU A 447 -31.41 10.60 31.70
C GLU A 447 -31.43 11.15 30.26
N VAL A 448 -30.48 10.71 29.44
CA VAL A 448 -30.34 11.12 28.03
C VAL A 448 -30.67 9.96 27.12
N ILE A 449 -31.91 9.95 26.62
CA ILE A 449 -32.42 8.91 25.73
C ILE A 449 -32.08 9.27 24.28
N ASN A 450 -31.19 8.53 23.65
CA ASN A 450 -30.81 8.72 22.25
C ASN A 450 -31.82 8.03 21.34
N LYS A 451 -32.64 8.84 20.65
CA LYS A 451 -33.72 8.36 19.78
C LYS A 451 -33.21 7.81 18.44
N THR A 452 -32.20 8.45 17.87
CA THR A 452 -31.67 8.07 16.54
C THR A 452 -30.27 8.64 16.36
N ILE A 453 -29.58 8.15 15.35
CA ILE A 453 -28.35 8.74 14.84
C ILE A 453 -28.39 8.90 13.32
N MET A 454 -27.75 9.94 12.81
CA MET A 454 -27.55 10.12 11.38
C MET A 454 -26.34 10.99 11.06
N ARG A 455 -25.66 10.66 9.96
CA ARG A 455 -24.65 11.53 9.35
C ARG A 455 -25.29 12.38 8.25
N LYS A 456 -25.43 13.68 8.49
CA LYS A 456 -26.03 14.60 7.52
C LYS A 456 -25.51 16.02 7.70
N LYS A 457 -24.89 16.54 6.65
CA LYS A 457 -24.44 17.93 6.58
C LYS A 457 -25.63 18.89 6.56
N ASN A 458 -25.51 20.03 7.23
CA ASN A 458 -26.54 21.08 7.30
C ASN A 458 -27.91 20.58 7.80
N PHE A 459 -27.93 19.62 8.72
CA PHE A 459 -29.17 19.10 9.29
C PHE A 459 -29.96 20.19 10.03
N LYS A 460 -31.22 20.41 9.61
CA LYS A 460 -32.16 21.32 10.25
C LYS A 460 -33.15 20.52 11.10
N SER A 461 -33.43 21.01 12.31
CA SER A 461 -34.44 20.46 13.21
C SER A 461 -35.17 21.61 13.89
N THR A 462 -36.43 21.39 14.26
CA THR A 462 -37.21 22.29 15.12
C THR A 462 -36.78 22.18 16.58
N SER A 463 -36.19 21.06 16.99
CA SER A 463 -35.68 20.84 18.35
C SER A 463 -34.42 21.66 18.64
N LYS A 464 -34.18 21.94 19.93
CA LYS A 464 -33.04 22.74 20.39
C LYS A 464 -31.72 22.10 19.99
N THR A 465 -30.81 22.86 19.40
CA THR A 465 -29.50 22.31 18.95
C THR A 465 -28.44 22.48 20.02
N ILE A 466 -27.81 21.38 20.42
CA ILE A 466 -26.68 21.32 21.33
C ILE A 466 -25.42 20.97 20.54
N THR A 467 -24.35 21.74 20.67
CA THR A 467 -23.08 21.45 19.99
C THR A 467 -22.06 20.86 20.96
N THR A 468 -21.27 19.89 20.51
CA THR A 468 -20.23 19.23 21.33
C THR A 468 -18.88 19.93 21.29
N GLU A 469 -18.74 21.02 20.52
CA GLU A 469 -17.47 21.73 20.40
C GLU A 469 -17.20 22.65 21.60
N THR A 470 -15.97 22.60 22.10
CA THR A 470 -15.41 23.59 23.02
C THR A 470 -15.31 24.95 22.34
N THR A 471 -15.15 26.03 23.12
CA THR A 471 -14.92 27.39 22.61
C THR A 471 -13.83 27.42 21.53
N GLU A 472 -12.74 26.66 21.71
CA GLU A 472 -11.66 26.49 20.72
C GLU A 472 -12.09 25.81 19.40
N GLY A 473 -12.95 24.79 19.47
CA GLY A 473 -13.45 24.09 18.28
C GLY A 473 -14.35 24.98 17.44
N LYS A 474 -15.24 25.74 18.11
CA LYS A 474 -16.10 26.74 17.47
C LYS A 474 -15.27 27.82 16.76
N MET A 475 -14.20 28.25 17.42
CA MET A 475 -13.22 29.21 16.88
C MET A 475 -12.49 28.68 15.64
N LEU A 476 -11.99 27.44 15.68
CA LEU A 476 -11.33 26.80 14.54
C LEU A 476 -12.27 26.65 13.34
N ASN A 477 -13.54 26.31 13.56
CA ASN A 477 -14.52 26.22 12.49
C ASN A 477 -14.90 27.60 11.94
N LYS A 478 -15.00 28.63 12.79
CA LYS A 478 -15.19 30.02 12.36
C LYS A 478 -14.03 30.54 11.51
N ILE A 479 -12.79 30.19 11.86
CA ILE A 479 -11.60 30.50 11.05
C ILE A 479 -11.66 29.77 9.70
N LYS A 480 -12.06 28.49 9.67
CA LYS A 480 -12.23 27.72 8.43
C LYS A 480 -13.30 28.31 7.50
N SER A 481 -14.38 28.87 8.06
CA SER A 481 -15.45 29.48 7.25
C SER A 481 -15.08 30.86 6.69
N ILE A 482 -14.09 31.53 7.26
CA ILE A 482 -13.73 32.90 6.90
C ILE A 482 -12.59 32.94 5.87
N THR A 483 -11.60 32.04 5.95
CA THR A 483 -10.40 32.14 5.10
C THR A 483 -9.68 30.83 4.81
N THR A 484 -8.92 30.83 3.71
CA THR A 484 -7.98 29.77 3.32
C THR A 484 -6.63 29.88 4.06
N ASN A 485 -6.22 31.08 4.50
CA ASN A 485 -4.96 31.34 5.22
C ASN A 485 -5.06 31.07 6.73
N ARG A 486 -5.40 29.82 7.07
CA ARG A 486 -5.76 29.37 8.43
C ARG A 486 -4.63 29.60 9.45
N LYS A 487 -3.38 29.35 9.08
CA LYS A 487 -2.24 29.41 9.99
C LYS A 487 -1.91 30.85 10.41
N GLU A 488 -1.98 31.79 9.48
CA GLU A 488 -1.71 33.21 9.77
C GLU A 488 -2.78 33.79 10.70
N TYR A 489 -4.07 33.51 10.45
CA TYR A 489 -5.15 33.95 11.33
C TYR A 489 -5.10 33.30 12.72
N GLN A 490 -4.73 32.01 12.81
CA GLN A 490 -4.53 31.34 14.10
C GLN A 490 -3.39 32.00 14.90
N HIS A 491 -2.27 32.29 14.24
CA HIS A 491 -1.12 32.93 14.87
C HIS A 491 -1.44 34.37 15.29
N ALA A 492 -2.02 35.17 14.40
CA ALA A 492 -2.45 36.53 14.68
C ALA A 492 -3.44 36.59 15.86
N LEU A 493 -4.42 35.69 15.89
CA LEU A 493 -5.39 35.62 16.98
C LEU A 493 -4.72 35.27 18.32
N LYS A 494 -3.80 34.29 18.34
CA LYS A 494 -3.05 33.95 19.55
C LYS A 494 -2.23 35.14 20.04
N THR A 495 -1.50 35.81 19.15
CA THR A 495 -0.71 37.01 19.51
C THR A 495 -1.58 38.15 20.03
N LEU A 496 -2.79 38.31 19.50
CA LEU A 496 -3.77 39.27 20.00
C LEU A 496 -4.26 38.90 21.41
N GLN A 497 -4.61 37.63 21.64
CA GLN A 497 -5.03 37.14 22.96
C GLN A 497 -3.94 37.35 24.02
N ASP A 498 -2.70 36.96 23.71
CA ASP A 498 -1.56 37.11 24.62
C ASP A 498 -1.29 38.60 24.93
N LEU A 499 -1.40 39.47 23.93
CA LEU A 499 -1.23 40.91 24.11
C LEU A 499 -2.33 41.50 25.00
N LEU A 500 -3.58 41.08 24.82
CA LEU A 500 -4.70 41.53 25.66
C LEU A 500 -4.54 41.06 27.11
N VAL A 501 -4.15 39.80 27.34
CA VAL A 501 -3.85 39.26 28.68
C VAL A 501 -2.75 40.07 29.35
N ARG A 502 -1.65 40.33 28.63
CA ARG A 502 -0.53 41.12 29.14
C ARG A 502 -0.95 42.55 29.49
N LYS A 503 -1.66 43.25 28.59
CA LYS A 503 -2.09 44.63 28.80
C LYS A 503 -3.12 44.77 29.92
N LYS A 504 -4.01 43.77 30.09
CA LYS A 504 -4.94 43.70 31.21
C LYS A 504 -4.21 43.45 32.54
N LYS A 505 -3.14 42.65 32.54
CA LYS A 505 -2.31 42.40 33.74
C LYS A 505 -1.48 43.62 34.14
N GLU A 506 -0.87 44.31 33.18
CA GLU A 506 -0.07 45.52 33.41
C GLU A 506 -0.90 46.66 34.02
N ASN A 507 -2.21 46.70 33.75
CA ASN A 507 -3.07 47.82 34.09
C ASN A 507 -4.21 47.43 35.06
N GLY A 508 -3.89 46.59 36.05
CA GLY A 508 -4.77 46.31 37.19
C GLY A 508 -6.13 45.67 36.83
N GLY A 509 -6.20 44.91 35.74
CA GLY A 509 -7.42 44.21 35.31
C GLY A 509 -8.25 44.95 34.25
N LYS A 510 -7.88 46.17 33.85
CA LYS A 510 -8.58 46.96 32.83
C LYS A 510 -7.73 47.12 31.57
N LEU A 511 -8.34 47.04 30.39
CA LEU A 511 -7.63 47.29 29.13
C LEU A 511 -7.55 48.80 28.86
N PRO A 512 -6.36 49.35 28.55
CA PRO A 512 -6.20 50.78 28.29
C PRO A 512 -6.84 51.24 26.97
N HIS A 513 -6.97 50.33 26.00
CA HIS A 513 -7.62 50.60 24.70
C HIS A 513 -8.61 49.48 24.33
N SER A 514 -9.46 49.75 23.33
CA SER A 514 -10.44 48.78 22.85
C SER A 514 -9.77 47.56 22.22
N THR A 515 -10.47 46.42 22.24
CA THR A 515 -10.00 45.18 21.59
C THR A 515 -9.83 45.36 20.08
N SER A 516 -10.60 46.25 19.45
CA SER A 516 -10.49 46.61 18.03
C SER A 516 -9.16 47.33 17.73
N TYR A 517 -8.72 48.22 18.62
CA TYR A 517 -7.42 48.90 18.50
C TYR A 517 -6.27 47.89 18.47
N TYR A 518 -6.25 46.95 19.40
CA TYR A 518 -5.20 45.92 19.46
C TYR A 518 -5.28 44.94 18.28
N ALA A 519 -6.49 44.58 17.84
CA ALA A 519 -6.66 43.74 16.64
C ALA A 519 -6.09 44.44 15.39
N GLN A 520 -6.26 45.76 15.27
CA GLN A 520 -5.66 46.54 14.18
C GLN A 520 -4.13 46.56 14.24
N GLN A 521 -3.54 46.74 15.43
CA GLN A 521 -2.08 46.74 15.59
C GLN A 521 -1.46 45.40 15.21
N ILE A 522 -2.10 44.29 15.62
CA ILE A 522 -1.65 42.94 15.27
C ILE A 522 -1.86 42.68 13.77
N ALA A 523 -3.02 43.01 13.21
CA ALA A 523 -3.30 42.78 11.79
C ALA A 523 -2.28 43.47 10.85
N LYS A 524 -1.78 44.65 11.21
CA LYS A 524 -0.72 45.36 10.44
C LYS A 524 0.58 44.57 10.29
N SER A 525 0.87 43.64 11.21
CA SER A 525 2.08 42.81 11.16
C SER A 525 1.96 41.57 10.27
N TYR A 526 0.78 41.30 9.70
CA TYR A 526 0.54 40.16 8.82
C TYR A 526 0.05 40.63 7.44
N ARG A 527 0.53 39.95 6.39
CA ARG A 527 0.22 40.30 5.00
C ARG A 527 -1.25 40.01 4.61
N SER A 528 -1.84 38.97 5.18
CA SER A 528 -3.11 38.41 4.72
C SER A 528 -4.22 38.42 5.78
N VAL A 529 -4.06 39.20 6.86
CA VAL A 529 -5.02 39.21 7.99
C VAL A 529 -5.80 40.52 8.02
N ASP A 530 -7.11 40.43 7.84
CA ASP A 530 -8.03 41.56 7.94
C ASP A 530 -8.36 41.89 9.42
N ARG A 531 -8.28 43.18 9.77
CA ARG A 531 -8.49 43.66 11.15
C ARG A 531 -9.90 43.44 11.68
N LEU A 532 -10.93 43.58 10.83
CA LEU A 532 -12.33 43.45 11.24
C LEU A 532 -12.67 41.96 11.45
N GLN A 533 -12.14 41.10 10.58
CA GLN A 533 -12.29 39.66 10.73
C GLN A 533 -11.53 39.13 11.95
N LEU A 534 -10.30 39.62 12.20
CA LEU A 534 -9.53 39.25 13.38
C LEU A 534 -10.23 39.68 14.68
N HIS A 535 -10.82 40.88 14.71
CA HIS A 535 -11.59 41.35 15.86
C HIS A 535 -12.87 40.53 16.08
N LYS A 536 -13.64 40.22 15.03
CA LYS A 536 -14.83 39.35 15.08
C LYS A 536 -14.54 37.92 15.52
N LEU A 537 -13.29 37.48 15.37
CA LEU A 537 -12.85 36.18 15.84
C LEU A 537 -12.57 36.19 17.35
N LEU A 538 -12.37 37.34 18.00
CA LEU A 538 -12.14 37.39 19.44
C LEU A 538 -13.44 37.07 20.22
N PRO A 539 -13.49 36.03 21.08
CA PRO A 539 -14.63 35.79 21.98
C PRO A 539 -14.72 36.88 23.06
N GLU A 540 -15.94 37.24 23.49
CA GLU A 540 -16.16 38.23 24.55
C GLU A 540 -15.52 37.83 25.90
N ASP A 541 -15.44 36.52 26.19
CA ASP A 541 -14.86 35.97 27.43
C ASP A 541 -13.44 35.35 27.26
N ALA A 542 -12.80 35.56 26.10
CA ALA A 542 -11.59 34.82 25.71
C ALA A 542 -10.38 34.97 26.64
N VAL A 543 -10.31 36.10 27.34
CA VAL A 543 -9.15 36.48 28.17
C VAL A 543 -9.03 35.55 29.38
N ASP A 544 -10.15 35.06 29.91
CA ASP A 544 -10.16 34.21 31.11
C ASP A 544 -9.97 32.72 30.77
N ASP A 545 -10.39 32.28 29.58
CA ASP A 545 -10.20 30.90 29.10
C ASP A 545 -8.76 30.63 28.64
N VAL A 546 -8.10 31.60 27.98
CA VAL A 546 -6.68 31.48 27.57
C VAL A 546 -5.76 31.44 28.79
N LYS A 547 -6.07 32.23 29.84
CA LYS A 547 -5.33 32.21 31.10
C LYS A 547 -5.35 30.82 31.74
N LYS A 548 -6.52 30.15 31.77
CA LYS A 548 -6.67 28.78 32.28
C LYS A 548 -5.88 27.74 31.47
N GLN A 549 -5.78 27.90 30.16
CA GLN A 549 -5.02 26.99 29.30
C GLN A 549 -3.52 27.12 29.51
N ILE A 550 -3.02 28.34 29.64
CA ILE A 550 -1.61 28.60 29.93
C ILE A 550 -1.21 28.01 31.30
N ASP A 551 -2.10 28.10 32.29
CA ASP A 551 -1.86 27.52 33.61
C ASP A 551 -1.85 25.97 33.56
N GLN A 552 -2.71 25.35 32.76
CA GLN A 552 -2.69 23.90 32.52
C GLN A 552 -1.43 23.44 31.77
N GLU A 553 -0.95 24.24 30.81
CA GLU A 553 0.26 23.94 30.05
C GLU A 553 1.51 24.00 30.95
N LYS A 554 1.61 25.01 31.81
CA LYS A 554 2.65 25.12 32.86
C LYS A 554 2.64 23.94 33.82
N GLU A 555 1.47 23.48 34.24
CA GLU A 555 1.35 22.32 35.12
C GLU A 555 1.78 21.02 34.42
N SER A 556 1.49 20.90 33.12
CA SER A 556 1.91 19.76 32.30
C SER A 556 3.43 19.73 32.08
N ASP A 557 4.05 20.89 31.88
CA ASP A 557 5.49 21.00 31.69
C ASP A 557 6.25 20.78 33.01
N LYS A 558 5.70 21.20 34.15
CA LYS A 558 6.22 20.83 35.48
C LYS A 558 6.27 19.30 35.65
N LYS A 559 5.21 18.58 35.25
CA LYS A 559 5.17 17.11 35.30
C LYS A 559 6.17 16.45 34.34
N LYS A 560 6.43 17.03 33.17
CA LYS A 560 7.47 16.54 32.23
C LYS A 560 8.87 16.75 32.79
N HIS A 561 9.12 17.91 33.39
CA HIS A 561 10.40 18.23 34.03
C HIS A 561 10.70 17.25 35.18
N ASP A 562 9.72 17.00 36.06
CA ASP A 562 9.90 16.04 37.17
C ASP A 562 10.22 14.61 36.67
N ARG A 563 9.53 14.14 35.63
CA ARG A 563 9.83 12.85 34.99
C ARG A 563 11.22 12.78 34.36
N MET A 564 11.72 13.91 33.85
CA MET A 564 13.07 14.00 33.30
C MET A 564 14.12 13.91 34.42
N MET A 565 13.89 14.61 35.53
CA MET A 565 14.76 14.56 36.71
C MET A 565 14.82 13.16 37.34
N ASP A 566 13.69 12.45 37.42
CA ASP A 566 13.68 11.07 37.93
C ASP A 566 14.42 10.08 37.02
N ARG A 567 14.34 10.27 35.69
CA ARG A 567 15.13 9.48 34.74
C ARG A 567 16.64 9.74 34.90
N ALA A 568 17.03 11.00 35.12
CA ALA A 568 18.43 11.34 35.36
C ALA A 568 18.95 10.74 36.67
N ARG A 569 18.16 10.78 37.74
CA ARG A 569 18.48 10.15 39.03
C ARG A 569 18.63 8.63 38.91
N LEU A 570 17.73 7.96 38.19
CA LEU A 570 17.82 6.51 37.93
C LEU A 570 19.05 6.14 37.11
N ALA A 571 19.44 6.96 36.14
CA ALA A 571 20.65 6.74 35.35
C ALA A 571 21.92 6.88 36.22
N GLN A 572 21.98 7.88 37.09
CA GLN A 572 23.08 8.04 38.04
C GLN A 572 23.16 6.87 39.03
N ALA A 573 22.04 6.41 39.56
CA ALA A 573 21.99 5.24 40.45
C ALA A 573 22.49 3.96 39.75
N LYS A 574 22.12 3.75 38.49
CA LYS A 574 22.61 2.62 37.69
C LYS A 574 24.10 2.68 37.39
N ASN A 575 24.66 3.87 37.14
CA ASN A 575 26.10 4.03 36.96
C ASN A 575 26.86 3.75 38.26
N LYS A 576 26.39 4.30 39.38
CA LYS A 576 26.99 4.04 40.70
C LYS A 576 26.94 2.55 41.11
N ASN A 577 25.89 1.84 40.72
CA ASN A 577 25.77 0.39 40.93
C ASN A 577 26.65 -0.45 39.97
N ARG A 578 27.08 0.12 38.84
CA ARG A 578 28.09 -0.50 37.95
C ARG A 578 29.51 -0.30 38.46
N ASP A 579 29.78 0.80 39.14
CA ASP A 579 31.11 1.09 39.72
C ASP A 579 31.37 0.34 41.04
N THR A 580 30.34 -0.29 41.62
CA THR A 580 30.40 -1.04 42.89
C THR A 580 30.32 -2.57 42.71
N LYS A 581 30.41 -3.05 41.47
CA LYS A 581 30.66 -4.46 41.10
C LYS A 581 31.99 -4.54 40.38
#